data_AF-A0A2S9JBB1-F1
#
_entry.id   AF-A0A2S9JBB1-F1
#
_cell.length_a   1.000
_cell.length_b   1.000
_cell.length_c   1.000
_cell.angle_alpha   90.00
_cell.angle_beta   90.00
_cell.angle_gamma   90.00
#
_symmetry.space_group_name_H-M   'P 1'
#
loop_
_entity.id
_entity.type
_entity.pdbx_description
1 polymer ?
#
loop_
_entity_poly.entity_id
_entity_poly.type
_entity_poly.pdbx_seq_one_letter_code
_entity_poly.pdbx_strand_id
1 'polypeptide(L)'
;MTTGAEIRKMVKPLLERHDDLAMVGRFMVVKPIHHFRRGIYIDYCRNPWMFDPITVVDLLIPPSDVITLGFGDFLSDPKTGYWDATNPASVQRLFDLLEETILPKLRSTTTFEHYRALAAQYEASGDYYDWDRFLEMLIATATGNLDLAQSIVEPLPSMQHYLAQLAPSFCPALLARDRVEIARILHEWEALAVQKCKLEKFWEPTPFPLELEGAPPIRPQPGPG
;
A
#
# COMPACT_ATOMS: atom_id res chain seq x y z
N MET A 1 10.15 -19.52 -17.27
CA MET A 1 9.43 -18.48 -16.50
C MET A 1 9.69 -17.14 -17.17
N THR A 2 8.66 -16.30 -17.30
CA THR A 2 8.80 -14.93 -17.82
C THR A 2 9.75 -14.14 -16.92
N THR A 3 10.79 -13.55 -17.52
CA THR A 3 11.81 -12.79 -16.81
C THR A 3 11.34 -11.37 -16.51
N GLY A 4 11.92 -10.73 -15.49
CA GLY A 4 11.61 -9.33 -15.19
C GLY A 4 11.97 -8.36 -16.33
N ALA A 5 12.94 -8.73 -17.19
CA ALA A 5 13.30 -7.94 -18.36
C ALA A 5 12.22 -8.01 -19.44
N GLU A 6 11.64 -9.19 -19.68
CA GLU A 6 10.54 -9.38 -20.62
C GLU A 6 9.29 -8.64 -20.16
N ILE A 7 8.94 -8.71 -18.87
CA ILE A 7 7.82 -7.94 -18.29
C ILE A 7 8.04 -6.44 -18.52
N ARG A 8 9.24 -5.92 -18.20
CA ARG A 8 9.54 -4.49 -18.41
C ARG A 8 9.43 -4.08 -19.88
N LYS A 9 9.88 -4.92 -20.81
CA LYS A 9 9.74 -4.68 -22.24
C LYS A 9 8.27 -4.67 -22.66
N MET A 10 7.48 -5.62 -22.15
CA MET A 10 6.05 -5.74 -22.43
C MET A 10 5.29 -4.50 -21.97
N VAL A 11 5.48 -4.05 -20.72
CA VAL A 11 4.74 -2.90 -20.16
C VAL A 11 5.28 -1.54 -20.60
N LYS A 12 6.43 -1.49 -21.27
CA LYS A 12 7.07 -0.22 -21.69
C LYS A 12 6.11 0.75 -22.39
N PRO A 13 5.28 0.33 -23.35
CA PRO A 13 4.35 1.24 -24.02
C PRO A 13 3.31 1.85 -23.06
N LEU A 14 2.91 1.11 -22.01
CA LEU A 14 2.00 1.63 -20.99
C LEU A 14 2.70 2.66 -20.10
N LEU A 15 3.95 2.38 -19.68
CA LEU A 15 4.74 3.33 -18.90
C LEU A 15 5.01 4.64 -19.64
N GLU A 16 5.22 4.58 -20.96
CA GLU A 16 5.40 5.77 -21.81
C GLU A 16 4.13 6.62 -21.96
N ARG A 17 2.95 6.06 -21.69
CA ARG A 17 1.67 6.79 -21.72
C ARG A 17 1.29 7.41 -20.38
N HIS A 18 1.89 6.94 -19.27
CA HIS A 18 1.50 7.31 -17.91
C HIS A 18 2.73 7.68 -17.07
N ASP A 19 2.99 8.97 -16.94
CA ASP A 19 4.13 9.51 -16.19
C ASP A 19 4.09 9.19 -14.69
N ASP A 20 2.90 8.86 -14.16
CA ASP A 20 2.70 8.45 -12.77
C ASP A 20 3.01 6.96 -12.53
N LEU A 21 3.33 6.19 -13.57
CA LEU A 21 3.73 4.78 -13.42
C LEU A 21 5.24 4.60 -13.41
N ALA A 22 5.71 3.62 -12.64
CA ALA A 22 7.09 3.19 -12.68
C ALA A 22 7.23 1.70 -12.37
N MET A 23 8.30 1.08 -12.87
CA MET A 23 8.63 -0.31 -12.55
C MET A 23 9.66 -0.39 -11.44
N VAL A 24 9.33 -1.13 -10.39
CA VAL A 24 10.24 -1.54 -9.31
C VAL A 24 10.27 -3.07 -9.27
N GLY A 25 11.31 -3.65 -9.86
CA GLY A 25 11.37 -5.10 -10.05
C GLY A 25 10.26 -5.61 -10.98
N ARG A 26 9.28 -6.31 -10.41
CA ARG A 26 8.06 -6.83 -11.07
C ARG A 26 6.80 -6.04 -10.73
N PHE A 27 6.95 -5.01 -9.90
CA PHE A 27 5.83 -4.22 -9.41
C PHE A 27 5.74 -2.91 -10.20
N MET A 28 4.61 -2.70 -10.85
CA MET A 28 4.27 -1.45 -11.52
C MET A 28 3.58 -0.54 -10.49
N VAL A 29 4.33 0.40 -9.92
CA VAL A 29 3.86 1.30 -8.88
C VAL A 29 3.15 2.52 -9.47
N VAL A 30 2.15 3.02 -8.75
CA VAL A 30 1.51 4.33 -8.99
C VAL A 30 2.15 5.35 -8.06
N LYS A 31 2.65 6.46 -8.64
CA LYS A 31 3.34 7.55 -7.95
C LYS A 31 2.39 8.76 -7.75
N PRO A 32 2.66 9.64 -6.78
CA PRO A 32 3.67 9.51 -5.73
C PRO A 32 3.26 8.45 -4.69
N ILE A 33 4.27 7.90 -4.02
CA ILE A 33 4.12 6.96 -2.90
C ILE A 33 4.20 7.78 -1.61
N HIS A 34 3.17 7.70 -0.78
CA HIS A 34 3.15 8.27 0.57
C HIS A 34 3.09 7.09 1.56
N HIS A 35 2.03 6.99 2.35
CA HIS A 35 1.75 5.89 3.30
C HIS A 35 1.39 4.56 2.66
N PHE A 36 1.01 4.57 1.37
CA PHE A 36 0.53 3.38 0.66
C PHE A 36 1.38 3.08 -0.55
N ARG A 37 1.72 1.81 -0.71
CA ARG A 37 2.19 1.24 -1.95
C ARG A 37 1.00 0.71 -2.74
N ARG A 38 0.86 1.16 -3.98
CA ARG A 38 -0.29 0.84 -4.84
C ARG A 38 0.17 0.61 -6.27
N GLY A 39 -0.41 -0.37 -6.93
CA GLY A 39 0.08 -0.78 -8.24
C GLY A 39 -0.41 -2.15 -8.70
N ILE A 40 0.34 -2.71 -9.65
CA ILE A 40 0.11 -4.04 -10.21
C ILE A 40 1.38 -4.86 -10.05
N TYR A 41 1.27 -5.99 -9.34
CA TYR A 41 2.34 -6.98 -9.26
C TYR A 41 2.19 -7.98 -10.39
N ILE A 42 3.24 -8.11 -11.21
CA ILE A 42 3.23 -9.00 -12.37
C ILE A 42 4.03 -10.25 -12.02
N ASP A 43 3.34 -11.26 -11.51
CA ASP A 43 3.97 -12.50 -11.08
C ASP A 43 4.34 -13.41 -12.26
N TYR A 44 5.23 -14.36 -12.02
CA TYR A 44 5.56 -15.38 -13.00
C TYR A 44 4.58 -16.55 -12.92
N CYS A 45 4.25 -17.10 -14.07
CA CYS A 45 3.67 -18.43 -14.14
C CYS A 45 4.79 -19.47 -14.37
N ARG A 46 4.48 -20.74 -14.07
CA ARG A 46 5.34 -21.86 -14.49
C ARG A 46 5.52 -21.88 -16.02
N ASN A 47 4.48 -21.48 -16.76
CA ASN A 47 4.50 -21.33 -18.20
C ASN A 47 5.27 -20.06 -18.62
N PRO A 48 6.35 -20.16 -19.41
CA PRO A 48 7.25 -19.02 -19.69
C PRO A 48 6.65 -17.86 -20.49
N TRP A 49 5.48 -18.06 -21.11
CA TRP A 49 4.77 -17.06 -21.91
C TRP A 49 3.59 -16.45 -21.15
N MET A 50 3.22 -17.02 -20.00
CA MET A 50 2.12 -16.52 -19.16
C MET A 50 2.65 -15.61 -18.06
N PHE A 51 1.76 -14.74 -17.58
CA PHE A 51 1.98 -13.92 -16.39
C PHE A 51 0.65 -13.69 -15.67
N ASP A 52 0.72 -13.47 -14.37
CA ASP A 52 -0.43 -13.26 -13.50
C ASP A 52 -0.35 -11.86 -12.87
N PRO A 53 -1.08 -10.86 -13.39
CA PRO A 53 -1.14 -9.54 -12.79
C PRO A 53 -2.11 -9.54 -11.59
N ILE A 54 -1.67 -8.94 -10.50
CA ILE A 54 -2.43 -8.80 -9.25
C ILE A 54 -2.48 -7.31 -8.92
N THR A 55 -3.66 -6.76 -8.62
CA THR A 55 -3.74 -5.41 -8.05
C THR A 55 -3.18 -5.44 -6.63
N VAL A 56 -2.61 -4.33 -6.18
CA VAL A 56 -2.00 -4.23 -4.85
C VAL A 56 -2.30 -2.87 -4.29
N VAL A 57 -2.79 -2.85 -3.06
CA VAL A 57 -2.82 -1.70 -2.16
C VAL A 57 -2.34 -2.18 -0.80
N ASP A 58 -1.20 -1.65 -0.37
CA ASP A 58 -0.47 -2.14 0.79
C ASP A 58 -0.01 -0.97 1.66
N LEU A 59 -0.18 -1.11 2.97
CA LEU A 59 0.23 -0.11 3.94
C LEU A 59 1.74 -0.24 4.20
N LEU A 60 2.47 0.87 4.16
CA LEU A 60 3.93 0.86 4.34
C LEU A 60 4.37 0.89 5.81
N ILE A 61 3.47 0.52 6.74
CA ILE A 61 3.77 0.37 8.17
C ILE A 61 3.06 -0.90 8.71
N PRO A 62 3.71 -1.67 9.60
CA PRO A 62 5.14 -1.67 9.91
C PRO A 62 5.98 -2.24 8.75
N PRO A 63 7.32 -2.19 8.81
CA PRO A 63 8.15 -2.90 7.85
C PRO A 63 8.00 -4.41 8.01
N SER A 64 7.70 -5.11 6.93
CA SER A 64 7.68 -6.57 6.88
C SER A 64 8.96 -7.13 6.27
N ASP A 65 9.40 -8.31 6.73
CA ASP A 65 10.47 -9.10 6.07
C ASP A 65 9.91 -9.97 4.93
N VAL A 66 8.61 -10.22 4.96
CA VAL A 66 7.89 -10.89 3.88
C VAL A 66 7.27 -9.82 2.99
N ILE A 67 7.49 -9.91 1.67
CA ILE A 67 6.75 -9.06 0.74
C ILE A 67 5.30 -9.53 0.75
N THR A 68 4.47 -8.91 1.59
CA THR A 68 3.02 -8.99 1.51
C THR A 68 2.56 -8.16 0.32
N LEU A 69 1.49 -8.55 -0.35
CA LEU A 69 0.90 -7.80 -1.47
C LEU A 69 -0.32 -6.98 -1.02
N GLY A 70 -0.51 -6.79 0.29
CA GLY A 70 -1.66 -6.09 0.86
C GLY A 70 -2.99 -6.63 0.35
N PHE A 71 -3.93 -5.72 0.07
CA PHE A 71 -5.20 -6.03 -0.58
C PHE A 71 -5.07 -6.00 -2.10
N GLY A 72 -5.71 -6.96 -2.78
CA GLY A 72 -5.54 -7.13 -4.21
C GLY A 72 -6.36 -8.26 -4.83
N ASP A 73 -6.59 -8.13 -6.13
CA ASP A 73 -7.32 -9.09 -6.95
C ASP A 73 -6.43 -9.60 -8.08
N PHE A 74 -6.52 -10.91 -8.36
CA PHE A 74 -5.99 -11.47 -9.59
C PHE A 74 -6.79 -10.93 -10.78
N LEU A 75 -6.07 -10.42 -11.77
CA LEU A 75 -6.65 -9.99 -13.03
C LEU A 75 -6.58 -11.14 -14.03
N SER A 76 -7.72 -11.52 -14.61
CA SER A 76 -7.79 -12.57 -15.64
C SER A 76 -8.17 -11.98 -17.00
N ASP A 77 -7.59 -12.52 -18.08
CA ASP A 77 -8.00 -12.13 -19.44
C ASP A 77 -9.44 -12.61 -19.67
N PRO A 78 -10.42 -11.73 -19.92
CA PRO A 78 -11.82 -12.13 -20.07
C PRO A 78 -12.05 -13.05 -21.28
N LYS A 79 -11.12 -13.08 -22.24
CA LYS A 79 -11.24 -13.90 -23.44
C LYS A 79 -10.68 -15.32 -23.26
N THR A 80 -9.59 -15.46 -22.53
CA THR A 80 -8.79 -16.70 -22.46
C THR A 80 -8.66 -17.26 -21.05
N GLY A 81 -8.98 -16.48 -20.02
CA GLY A 81 -8.77 -16.80 -18.61
C GLY A 81 -7.34 -16.60 -18.12
N TYR A 82 -6.40 -16.32 -19.02
CA TYR A 82 -4.98 -16.11 -18.73
C TYR A 82 -4.36 -15.08 -19.67
N TRP A 83 -3.28 -14.43 -19.21
CA TRP A 83 -2.54 -13.48 -20.02
C TRP A 83 -1.34 -14.13 -20.70
N ASP A 84 -1.11 -13.74 -21.96
CA ASP A 84 0.00 -14.23 -22.79
C ASP A 84 0.86 -13.05 -23.26
N ALA A 85 2.10 -12.98 -22.75
CA ALA A 85 3.05 -11.92 -23.06
C ALA A 85 3.54 -11.95 -24.51
N THR A 86 3.39 -13.08 -25.20
CA THR A 86 3.80 -13.26 -26.60
C THR A 86 2.71 -12.88 -27.59
N ASN A 87 1.47 -12.72 -27.12
CA ASN A 87 0.32 -12.35 -27.93
C ASN A 87 0.01 -10.85 -27.79
N PRO A 88 0.28 -10.01 -28.82
CA PRO A 88 0.05 -8.57 -28.73
C PRO A 88 -1.41 -8.20 -28.43
N ALA A 89 -2.37 -9.01 -28.89
CA ALA A 89 -3.78 -8.75 -28.60
C ALA A 89 -4.14 -9.04 -27.14
N SER A 90 -3.48 -10.00 -26.47
CA SER A 90 -3.66 -10.24 -25.03
C SER A 90 -3.05 -9.10 -24.21
N VAL A 91 -1.84 -8.67 -24.56
CA VAL A 91 -1.19 -7.52 -23.93
C VAL A 91 -2.02 -6.23 -24.10
N GLN A 92 -2.58 -5.99 -25.29
CA GLN A 92 -3.43 -4.81 -25.50
C GLN A 92 -4.70 -4.85 -24.64
N ARG A 93 -5.38 -6.00 -24.55
CA ARG A 93 -6.55 -6.15 -23.66
C ARG A 93 -6.21 -5.89 -22.19
N LEU A 94 -5.02 -6.31 -21.75
CA LEU A 94 -4.56 -5.98 -20.41
C LEU A 94 -4.42 -4.46 -20.25
N PHE A 95 -3.81 -3.78 -21.22
CA PHE A 95 -3.66 -2.32 -21.16
C PHE A 95 -5.01 -1.62 -21.11
N ASP A 96 -5.96 -2.03 -21.94
CA ASP A 96 -7.31 -1.48 -21.95
C ASP A 96 -7.97 -1.67 -20.57
N LEU A 97 -7.91 -2.90 -20.00
CA LEU A 97 -8.41 -3.18 -18.65
C LEU A 97 -7.75 -2.29 -17.58
N LEU A 98 -6.43 -2.15 -17.66
CA LEU A 98 -5.67 -1.36 -16.70
C LEU A 98 -6.04 0.12 -16.78
N GLU A 99 -6.08 0.69 -17.98
CA GLU A 99 -6.35 2.11 -18.22
C GLU A 99 -7.80 2.48 -17.91
N GLU A 100 -8.76 1.65 -18.30
CA GLU A 100 -10.19 1.96 -18.16
C GLU A 100 -10.72 1.68 -16.76
N THR A 101 -10.20 0.65 -16.07
CA THR A 101 -10.82 0.15 -14.83
C THR A 101 -9.89 0.17 -13.62
N ILE A 102 -8.64 -0.30 -13.76
CA ILE A 102 -7.79 -0.59 -12.60
C ILE A 102 -7.03 0.65 -12.13
N LEU A 103 -6.36 1.37 -13.02
CA LEU A 103 -5.57 2.55 -12.69
C LEU A 103 -6.41 3.66 -12.04
N PRO A 104 -7.65 3.98 -12.50
CA PRO A 104 -8.49 4.94 -11.81
C PRO A 104 -8.75 4.58 -10.33
N LYS A 105 -9.02 3.31 -10.03
CA LYS A 105 -9.23 2.82 -8.67
C LYS A 105 -7.95 2.96 -7.83
N LEU A 106 -6.83 2.47 -8.33
CA LEU A 106 -5.54 2.55 -7.62
C LEU A 106 -5.11 4.01 -7.34
N ARG A 107 -5.34 4.91 -8.30
CA ARG A 107 -5.07 6.35 -8.15
C ARG A 107 -5.95 7.00 -7.08
N SER A 108 -7.20 6.57 -6.95
CA SER A 108 -8.15 7.10 -5.97
C SER A 108 -7.82 6.70 -4.53
N THR A 109 -7.12 5.58 -4.31
CA THR A 109 -6.77 5.11 -2.96
C THR A 109 -5.55 5.85 -2.42
N THR A 110 -5.77 6.95 -1.72
CA THR A 110 -4.71 7.83 -1.19
C THR A 110 -4.80 8.10 0.31
N THR A 111 -5.90 7.69 0.96
CA THR A 111 -6.17 7.99 2.37
C THR A 111 -6.40 6.70 3.16
N PHE A 112 -6.19 6.78 4.47
CA PHE A 112 -6.52 5.69 5.40
C PHE A 112 -8.01 5.31 5.35
N GLU A 113 -8.90 6.26 5.07
CA GLU A 113 -10.33 6.01 4.87
C GLU A 113 -10.60 5.17 3.62
N HIS A 114 -9.95 5.48 2.50
CA HIS A 114 -10.08 4.66 1.29
C HIS A 114 -9.52 3.25 1.50
N TYR A 115 -8.41 3.13 2.22
CA TYR A 115 -7.83 1.83 2.56
C TYR A 115 -8.76 1.01 3.48
N ARG A 116 -9.37 1.64 4.48
CA ARG A 116 -10.35 0.99 5.37
C ARG A 116 -11.60 0.53 4.62
N ALA A 117 -12.11 1.35 3.69
CA ALA A 117 -13.23 0.98 2.84
C ALA A 117 -12.90 -0.23 1.96
N LEU A 118 -11.65 -0.33 1.47
CA LEU A 118 -11.18 -1.49 0.73
C LEU A 118 -11.12 -2.73 1.64
N ALA A 119 -10.52 -2.62 2.83
CA ALA A 119 -10.44 -3.72 3.80
C ALA A 119 -11.83 -4.30 4.14
N ALA A 120 -12.82 -3.43 4.37
CA ALA A 120 -14.19 -3.85 4.65
C ALA A 120 -14.87 -4.60 3.48
N GLN A 121 -14.49 -4.30 2.24
CA GLN A 121 -15.00 -5.03 1.06
C GLN A 121 -14.45 -6.47 1.02
N TYR A 122 -13.17 -6.66 1.35
CA TYR A 122 -12.55 -7.99 1.43
C TYR A 122 -13.03 -8.80 2.65
N GLU A 123 -13.31 -8.13 3.78
CA GLU A 123 -13.96 -8.79 4.92
C GLU A 123 -15.34 -9.34 4.52
N ALA A 124 -16.12 -8.53 3.81
CA ALA A 124 -17.45 -8.93 3.34
C ALA A 124 -17.42 -10.07 2.30
N SER A 125 -16.32 -10.27 1.56
CA SER A 125 -16.16 -11.41 0.64
C SER A 125 -15.84 -12.73 1.33
N GLY A 126 -15.57 -12.71 2.65
CA GLY A 126 -15.23 -13.88 3.44
C GLY A 126 -13.73 -14.19 3.53
N ASP A 127 -12.88 -13.27 3.06
CA ASP A 127 -11.41 -13.37 3.11
C ASP A 127 -10.83 -12.75 4.40
N TYR A 128 -11.51 -12.90 5.54
CA TYR A 128 -11.14 -12.27 6.81
C TYR A 128 -10.15 -13.12 7.62
N TYR A 129 -9.01 -12.54 8.01
CA TYR A 129 -7.96 -13.18 8.81
C TYR A 129 -7.59 -12.32 10.03
N ASP A 130 -6.95 -12.89 11.06
CA ASP A 130 -6.43 -12.15 12.24
C ASP A 130 -5.54 -10.95 11.87
N TRP A 131 -4.98 -10.95 10.65
CA TRP A 131 -4.26 -9.83 10.03
C TRP A 131 -5.08 -8.52 9.99
N ASP A 132 -6.41 -8.62 9.88
CA ASP A 132 -7.30 -7.47 9.73
C ASP A 132 -7.37 -6.63 11.02
N ARG A 133 -7.28 -7.28 12.19
CA ARG A 133 -7.22 -6.57 13.49
C ARG A 133 -5.91 -5.80 13.64
N PHE A 134 -4.81 -6.38 13.17
CA PHE A 134 -3.51 -5.71 13.19
C PHE A 134 -3.50 -4.49 12.27
N LEU A 135 -4.05 -4.61 11.06
CA LEU A 135 -4.22 -3.48 10.14
C LEU A 135 -5.13 -2.41 10.72
N GLU A 136 -6.27 -2.79 11.32
CA GLU A 136 -7.19 -1.87 11.99
C GLU A 136 -6.47 -1.05 13.08
N MET A 137 -5.64 -1.70 13.89
CA MET A 137 -4.84 -1.04 14.92
C MET A 137 -3.84 -0.03 14.33
N LEU A 138 -3.15 -0.39 13.23
CA LEU A 138 -2.20 0.51 12.58
C LEU A 138 -2.90 1.73 11.97
N ILE A 139 -4.05 1.51 11.32
CA ILE A 139 -4.87 2.59 10.77
C ILE A 139 -5.37 3.50 11.90
N ALA A 140 -5.88 2.93 12.99
CA ALA A 140 -6.33 3.69 14.16
C ALA A 140 -5.18 4.53 14.76
N THR A 141 -3.97 3.95 14.84
CA THR A 141 -2.78 4.66 15.32
C THR A 141 -2.40 5.81 14.38
N ALA A 142 -2.29 5.55 13.08
CA ALA A 142 -1.91 6.53 12.07
C ALA A 142 -2.94 7.67 11.93
N THR A 143 -4.21 7.39 12.18
CA THR A 143 -5.29 8.37 12.13
C THR A 143 -5.51 9.12 13.44
N GLY A 144 -4.83 8.74 14.53
CA GLY A 144 -4.93 9.39 15.83
C GLY A 144 -6.03 8.85 16.75
N ASN A 145 -6.75 7.80 16.35
CA ASN A 145 -7.70 7.08 17.19
C ASN A 145 -6.98 6.10 18.14
N LEU A 146 -6.24 6.68 19.10
CA LEU A 146 -5.41 5.92 20.02
C LEU A 146 -6.23 5.07 21.00
N ASP A 147 -7.48 5.43 21.28
CA ASP A 147 -8.41 4.64 22.08
C ASP A 147 -8.72 3.30 21.40
N LEU A 148 -9.09 3.33 20.11
CA LEU A 148 -9.32 2.11 19.34
C LEU A 148 -8.04 1.28 19.21
N ALA A 149 -6.92 1.92 18.84
CA ALA A 149 -5.64 1.24 18.71
C ALA A 149 -5.25 0.50 20.01
N GLN A 150 -5.38 1.16 21.16
CA GLN A 150 -5.11 0.53 22.45
C GLN A 150 -6.08 -0.63 22.73
N SER A 151 -7.38 -0.44 22.50
CA SER A 151 -8.38 -1.49 22.75
C SER A 151 -8.13 -2.78 21.96
N ILE A 152 -7.45 -2.67 20.81
CA ILE A 152 -7.06 -3.82 19.98
C ILE A 152 -5.77 -4.47 20.51
N VAL A 153 -4.76 -3.68 20.89
CA VAL A 153 -3.44 -4.19 21.34
C VAL A 153 -3.51 -4.80 22.75
N GLU A 154 -4.23 -4.15 23.67
CA GLU A 154 -4.25 -4.49 25.10
C GLU A 154 -4.65 -5.96 25.41
N PRO A 155 -5.70 -6.54 24.79
CA PRO A 155 -6.07 -7.93 25.05
C PRO A 155 -5.15 -8.96 24.36
N LEU A 156 -4.16 -8.54 23.55
CA LEU A 156 -3.36 -9.43 22.70
C LEU A 156 -1.86 -9.41 23.07
N PRO A 157 -1.41 -10.23 24.03
CA PRO A 157 0.01 -10.29 24.43
C PRO A 157 0.98 -10.63 23.30
N SER A 158 0.55 -11.44 22.33
CA SER A 158 1.35 -11.78 21.15
C SER A 158 1.62 -10.55 20.27
N MET A 159 0.61 -9.69 20.09
CA MET A 159 0.73 -8.45 19.33
C MET A 159 1.64 -7.46 20.07
N GLN A 160 1.49 -7.32 21.39
CA GLN A 160 2.38 -6.49 22.21
C GLN A 160 3.84 -6.94 22.12
N HIS A 161 4.07 -8.26 22.19
CA HIS A 161 5.41 -8.82 22.06
C HIS A 161 6.03 -8.52 20.69
N TYR A 162 5.25 -8.71 19.61
CA TYR A 162 5.67 -8.40 18.25
C TYR A 162 6.00 -6.91 18.08
N LEU A 163 5.11 -6.02 18.54
CA LEU A 163 5.32 -4.57 18.50
C LEU A 163 6.55 -4.15 19.30
N ALA A 164 6.79 -4.75 20.46
CA ALA A 164 7.98 -4.47 21.27
C ALA A 164 9.29 -4.92 20.59
N GLN A 165 9.26 -5.98 19.77
CA GLN A 165 10.41 -6.38 18.94
C GLN A 165 10.67 -5.40 17.80
N LEU A 166 9.62 -4.83 17.20
CA LEU A 166 9.73 -3.84 16.13
C LEU A 166 10.14 -2.44 16.63
N ALA A 167 9.51 -1.99 17.72
CA ALA A 167 9.76 -0.70 18.37
C ALA A 167 9.40 -0.80 19.87
N PRO A 168 10.38 -0.98 20.76
CA PRO A 168 10.14 -1.17 22.19
C PRO A 168 9.31 -0.07 22.87
N SER A 169 9.38 1.17 22.36
CA SER A 169 8.64 2.31 22.88
C SER A 169 7.21 2.45 22.35
N PHE A 170 6.79 1.66 21.35
CA PHE A 170 5.48 1.81 20.71
C PHE A 170 4.32 1.61 21.69
N CYS A 171 4.26 0.46 22.38
CA CYS A 171 3.19 0.19 23.34
C CYS A 171 3.21 1.18 24.53
N PRO A 172 4.36 1.51 25.15
CA PRO A 172 4.45 2.58 26.14
C PRO A 172 3.93 3.93 25.62
N ALA A 173 4.28 4.33 24.39
CA ALA A 173 3.81 5.58 23.79
C ALA A 173 2.30 5.58 23.55
N LEU A 174 1.74 4.44 23.10
CA LEU A 174 0.30 4.27 22.91
C LEU A 174 -0.49 4.45 24.22
N LEU A 175 0.01 3.88 25.31
CA LEU A 175 -0.57 4.03 26.66
C LEU A 175 -0.43 5.46 27.19
N ALA A 176 0.72 6.09 26.96
CA ALA A 176 0.98 7.48 27.36
C ALA A 176 0.29 8.52 26.46
N ARG A 177 -0.36 8.08 25.37
CA ARG A 177 -0.91 8.95 24.31
C ARG A 177 0.15 9.88 23.73
N ASP A 178 1.41 9.44 23.69
CA ASP A 178 2.54 10.21 23.19
C ASP A 178 2.53 10.23 21.66
N ARG A 179 1.76 11.17 21.10
CA ARG A 179 1.61 11.36 19.66
C ARG A 179 2.95 11.63 18.95
N VAL A 180 3.89 12.29 19.64
CA VAL A 180 5.19 12.65 19.04
C VAL A 180 6.04 11.40 18.86
N GLU A 181 6.13 10.56 19.90
CA GLU A 181 6.87 9.30 19.82
C GLU A 181 6.20 8.32 18.85
N ILE A 182 4.87 8.24 18.82
CA ILE A 182 4.13 7.42 17.85
C ILE A 182 4.45 7.87 16.41
N ALA A 183 4.33 9.17 16.11
CA ALA A 183 4.63 9.69 14.77
C ALA A 183 6.07 9.39 14.34
N ARG A 184 7.04 9.56 15.25
CA ARG A 184 8.44 9.21 15.00
C ARG A 184 8.59 7.73 14.62
N ILE A 185 7.97 6.81 15.38
CA ILE A 185 8.02 5.37 15.11
C ILE A 185 7.37 5.04 13.76
N LEU A 186 6.21 5.64 13.45
CA LEU A 186 5.53 5.38 12.18
C LEU A 186 6.37 5.83 10.97
N HIS A 187 7.02 7.00 11.05
CA HIS A 187 7.92 7.45 9.99
C HIS A 187 9.16 6.56 9.84
N GLU A 188 9.72 6.07 10.94
CA GLU A 188 10.84 5.11 10.88
C GLU A 188 10.42 3.79 10.23
N TRP A 189 9.25 3.28 10.60
CA TRP A 189 8.68 2.10 9.98
C TRP A 189 8.42 2.28 8.49
N GLU A 190 7.84 3.42 8.11
CA GLU A 190 7.57 3.77 6.72
C GLU A 190 8.87 3.86 5.89
N ALA A 191 9.88 4.57 6.41
CA ALA A 191 11.17 4.69 5.75
C ALA A 191 11.84 3.33 5.54
N LEU A 192 11.79 2.45 6.54
CA LEU A 192 12.33 1.09 6.44
C LEU A 192 11.55 0.25 5.43
N ALA A 193 10.22 0.34 5.39
CA ALA A 193 9.39 -0.39 4.42
C ALA A 193 9.66 0.09 2.98
N VAL A 194 9.76 1.41 2.78
CA VAL A 194 10.13 2.04 1.50
C VAL A 194 11.49 1.55 1.03
N GLN A 195 12.48 1.50 1.92
CA GLN A 195 13.82 0.98 1.62
C GLN A 195 13.78 -0.50 1.21
N LYS A 196 13.12 -1.34 2.00
CA LYS A 196 12.98 -2.79 1.72
C LYS A 196 12.29 -3.04 0.38
N CYS A 197 11.29 -2.22 0.05
CA CYS A 197 10.55 -2.32 -1.20
C CYS A 197 11.22 -1.61 -2.38
N LYS A 198 12.35 -0.92 -2.18
CA LYS A 198 13.10 -0.15 -3.19
C LYS A 198 12.26 0.96 -3.83
N LEU A 199 11.49 1.66 -3.01
CA LEU A 199 10.53 2.70 -3.42
C LEU A 199 11.05 4.12 -3.20
N GLU A 200 12.26 4.30 -2.69
CA GLU A 200 12.82 5.58 -2.22
C GLU A 200 12.73 6.69 -3.28
N LYS A 201 12.95 6.33 -4.56
CA LYS A 201 12.91 7.29 -5.68
C LYS A 201 11.52 7.90 -5.92
N PHE A 202 10.48 7.22 -5.47
CA PHE A 202 9.08 7.57 -5.73
C PHE A 202 8.31 7.92 -4.45
N TRP A 203 8.99 7.84 -3.31
CA TRP A 203 8.43 8.13 -2.00
C TRP A 203 8.57 9.61 -1.67
N GLU A 204 7.44 10.20 -1.29
CA GLU A 204 7.34 11.57 -0.81
C GLU A 204 6.80 11.49 0.63
N PRO A 205 7.65 11.68 1.65
CA PRO A 205 7.20 11.61 3.03
C PRO A 205 6.13 12.68 3.30
N THR A 206 5.00 12.27 3.86
CA THR A 206 3.91 13.18 4.28
C THR A 206 3.59 12.95 5.75
N PRO A 207 3.11 13.97 6.48
CA PRO A 207 2.66 13.78 7.86
C PRO A 207 1.53 12.76 7.95
N PHE A 208 1.57 11.90 8.96
CA PHE A 208 0.41 11.08 9.29
C PHE A 208 -0.72 11.95 9.85
N PRO A 209 -2.01 11.57 9.66
CA PRO A 209 -3.12 12.35 10.19
C PRO A 209 -3.05 12.61 11.71
N LEU A 210 -2.47 11.69 12.49
CA LEU A 210 -2.30 11.87 13.94
C LEU A 210 -1.49 13.13 14.32
N GLU A 211 -0.61 13.60 13.43
CA GLU A 211 0.24 14.78 13.60
C GLU A 211 -0.52 16.08 13.32
N LEU A 212 -1.56 16.00 12.48
CA LEU A 212 -2.35 17.16 12.06
C LEU A 212 -3.39 17.56 13.09
N GLU A 213 -3.87 16.61 13.90
CA GLU A 213 -4.87 16.83 14.95
C GLU A 213 -4.38 17.65 16.17
N GLY A 214 -3.17 18.20 16.12
CA GLY A 214 -2.63 19.13 17.12
C GLY A 214 -2.09 20.45 16.54
N ALA A 215 -2.15 20.65 15.22
CA ALA A 215 -1.64 21.86 14.59
C ALA A 215 -2.62 23.03 14.83
N PRO A 216 -2.17 24.20 15.35
CA PRO A 216 -3.04 25.35 15.45
C PRO A 216 -3.53 25.75 14.05
N PRO A 217 -4.80 26.15 13.89
CA PRO A 217 -5.33 26.54 12.59
C PRO A 217 -4.48 27.69 12.04
N ILE A 218 -3.95 27.51 10.82
CA ILE A 218 -3.28 28.57 10.08
C ILE A 218 -4.33 29.67 9.85
N ARG A 219 -4.29 30.73 10.66
CA ARG A 219 -5.11 31.92 10.40
C ARG A 219 -4.64 32.52 9.08
N PRO A 220 -5.52 32.73 8.09
CA PRO A 220 -5.14 33.49 6.91
C PRO A 220 -4.66 34.87 7.35
N GLN A 221 -3.50 35.30 6.83
CA GLN A 221 -3.00 36.63 7.10
C GLN A 221 -4.04 37.65 6.61
N PRO A 222 -4.38 38.69 7.41
CA PRO A 222 -5.20 39.78 6.92
C PRO A 222 -4.44 40.45 5.77
N GLY A 223 -5.05 40.44 4.58
CA GLY A 223 -4.50 41.09 3.40
C GLY A 223 -4.27 42.58 3.65
N PRO A 224 -3.32 43.20 2.92
CA PRO A 224 -3.06 44.63 3.05
C PRO A 224 -4.32 45.40 2.61
N GLY A 225 -4.85 46.22 3.52
CA GLY A 225 -5.94 47.15 3.25
C GLY A 225 -5.50 48.38 2.48
#